data_AF-A0A2G9UCZ5-F1
#
_entry.id   AF-A0A2G9UCZ5-F1
#
_cell.length_a   1.000
_cell.length_b   1.000
_cell.length_c   1.000
_cell.angle_alpha   90.00
_cell.angle_beta   90.00
_cell.angle_gamma   90.00
#
_symmetry.space_group_name_H-M   'P 1'
#
loop_
_entity.id
_entity.type
_entity.pdbx_description
1 polymer ?
#
loop_
_entity_poly.entity_id
_entity_poly.type
_entity_poly.pdbx_seq_one_letter_code
_entity_poly.pdbx_strand_id
1 'polypeptide(L)'
;MACTSGTVKAVATLVGATAIAIYVWRFYENTKRYPKGPRPYPLVGNLLSLNIRKIHEDYEKFSKIYGSIFTVWLPRPYVVITDYELVKEAFAKKGDDFAGRSGIFPDTLLQNVENGGVIFSQGENWKEQRRASLHILRDFGMGKNLMEEQVLLSAQDFLNNLSSIENIDEINLRWPIQVFIANIINKTLYGFSYEYDNCDRLMQVVQAFNTLFDASK
;
A
#
# COMPACT_ATOMS: atom_id res chain seq x y z
N MET A 1 2.31 35.52 -47.10
CA MET A 1 1.88 34.94 -45.80
C MET A 1 2.46 33.56 -45.49
N ALA A 2 3.09 32.83 -46.43
CA ALA A 2 3.65 31.49 -46.13
C ALA A 2 5.01 31.51 -45.39
N CYS A 3 5.81 32.55 -45.56
CA CYS A 3 7.18 32.62 -45.01
C CYS A 3 7.21 32.80 -43.48
N THR A 4 6.21 33.47 -42.90
CA THR A 4 6.09 33.69 -41.45
C THR A 4 5.64 32.44 -40.68
N SER A 5 4.97 31.49 -41.33
CA SER A 5 4.53 30.23 -40.70
C SER A 5 5.70 29.28 -40.41
N GLY A 6 6.71 29.25 -41.29
CA GLY A 6 7.89 28.38 -41.13
C GLY A 6 8.83 28.83 -40.01
N THR A 7 9.07 30.14 -39.90
CA THR A 7 9.91 30.71 -38.83
C THR A 7 9.28 30.58 -37.46
N VAL A 8 7.96 30.80 -37.34
CA VAL A 8 7.23 30.61 -36.07
C VAL A 8 7.30 29.15 -35.60
N LYS A 9 7.14 28.17 -36.51
CA LYS A 9 7.28 26.75 -36.17
C LYS A 9 8.70 26.40 -35.72
N ALA A 10 9.74 26.91 -36.40
CA ALA A 10 11.14 26.66 -36.04
C ALA A 10 11.54 27.28 -34.69
N VAL A 11 11.03 28.48 -34.38
CA VAL A 11 11.25 29.11 -33.07
C VAL A 11 10.53 28.31 -31.97
N ALA A 12 9.29 27.88 -32.22
CA ALA A 12 8.54 27.07 -31.25
C ALA A 12 9.23 25.73 -30.94
N THR A 13 9.79 25.04 -31.94
CA THR A 13 10.52 23.79 -31.71
C THR A 13 11.81 23.99 -30.93
N LEU A 14 12.56 25.06 -31.20
CA LEU A 14 13.77 25.40 -30.44
C LEU A 14 13.47 25.75 -28.98
N VAL A 15 12.41 26.54 -28.73
CA VAL A 15 11.96 26.85 -27.37
C VAL A 15 11.50 25.60 -26.63
N GLY A 16 10.75 24.71 -27.32
CA GLY A 16 10.35 23.42 -26.75
C GLY A 16 11.56 22.53 -26.41
N ALA A 17 12.52 22.39 -27.32
CA ALA A 17 13.71 21.57 -27.11
C ALA A 17 14.59 22.10 -25.96
N THR A 18 14.78 23.42 -25.87
CA THR A 18 15.52 24.05 -24.78
C THR A 18 14.81 23.90 -23.44
N ALA A 19 13.48 24.06 -23.40
CA ALA A 19 12.69 23.82 -22.19
C ALA A 19 12.80 22.36 -21.72
N ILE A 20 12.76 21.39 -22.63
CA ILE A 20 12.96 19.97 -22.32
C ILE A 20 14.37 19.72 -21.79
N ALA A 21 15.40 20.30 -22.41
CA ALA A 21 16.78 20.15 -21.95
C ALA A 21 16.97 20.71 -20.53
N ILE A 22 16.41 21.90 -20.25
CA ILE A 22 16.42 22.51 -18.92
C ILE A 22 15.68 21.63 -17.91
N TYR A 23 14.52 21.09 -18.28
CA TYR A 23 13.74 20.18 -17.44
C TYR A 23 14.53 18.91 -17.10
N VAL A 24 15.12 18.26 -18.11
CA VAL A 24 15.93 17.04 -17.93
C VAL A 24 17.17 17.31 -17.08
N TRP A 25 17.83 18.44 -17.30
CA TRP A 25 18.99 18.84 -16.51
C TRP A 25 18.62 19.06 -15.03
N ARG A 26 17.56 19.82 -14.75
CA ARG A 26 17.03 20.04 -13.39
C ARG A 26 16.57 18.74 -12.73
N PHE A 27 15.93 17.84 -13.48
CA PHE A 27 15.53 16.53 -13.00
C PHE A 27 16.75 15.73 -12.51
N TYR A 28 17.78 15.59 -13.34
CA TYR A 28 18.98 14.85 -12.94
C TYR A 28 19.80 15.57 -11.85
N GLU A 29 19.78 16.90 -11.79
CA GLU A 29 20.37 17.63 -10.67
C GLU A 29 19.66 17.32 -9.34
N ASN A 30 18.33 17.28 -9.34
CA ASN A 30 17.55 16.88 -8.17
C ASN A 30 17.83 15.42 -7.76
N THR A 31 18.02 14.51 -8.72
CA THR A 31 18.30 13.10 -8.40
C THR A 31 19.60 12.89 -7.63
N LYS A 32 20.60 13.77 -7.81
CA LYS A 32 21.90 13.70 -7.12
C LYS A 32 21.83 14.00 -5.63
N ARG A 33 20.74 14.61 -5.15
CA ARG A 33 20.55 14.96 -3.73
C ARG A 33 20.19 13.74 -2.87
N TYR A 34 19.81 12.63 -3.50
CA TYR A 34 19.36 11.41 -2.85
C TYR A 34 20.45 10.33 -2.86
N PRO A 35 20.36 9.31 -1.98
CA PRO A 35 21.22 8.13 -2.03
C PRO A 35 21.26 7.51 -3.44
N LYS A 36 22.41 6.93 -3.81
CA LYS A 36 22.61 6.29 -5.11
C LYS A 36 21.58 5.18 -5.34
N GLY A 37 21.15 5.00 -6.58
CA GLY A 37 20.15 4.01 -6.95
C GLY A 37 20.03 3.87 -8.46
N PRO A 38 19.11 3.02 -8.96
CA PRO A 38 18.88 2.83 -10.38
C PRO A 38 18.52 4.15 -11.08
N ARG A 39 19.18 4.44 -12.20
CA ARG A 39 18.98 5.70 -12.94
C ARG A 39 17.51 5.84 -13.38
N PRO A 40 16.81 6.90 -12.95
CA PRO A 40 15.40 7.09 -13.29
C PRO A 40 15.24 7.76 -14.66
N TYR A 41 14.17 7.42 -15.37
CA TYR A 41 13.71 8.16 -16.53
C TYR A 41 12.90 9.39 -16.10
N PRO A 42 12.99 10.53 -16.81
CA PRO A 42 12.12 11.67 -16.56
C PRO A 42 10.64 11.28 -16.60
N LEU A 43 9.81 11.87 -15.74
CA LEU A 43 8.36 11.62 -15.56
C LEU A 43 7.99 10.26 -14.95
N VAL A 44 8.48 9.15 -15.52
CA VAL A 44 8.07 7.78 -15.12
C VAL A 44 8.97 7.16 -14.04
N GLY A 45 10.16 7.73 -13.81
CA GLY A 45 11.12 7.19 -12.85
C GLY A 45 11.66 5.82 -13.28
N ASN A 46 11.64 4.86 -12.37
CA ASN A 46 12.07 3.48 -12.58
C ASN A 46 10.90 2.53 -12.89
N LEU A 47 9.67 3.04 -13.08
CA LEU A 47 8.49 2.19 -13.33
C LEU A 47 8.68 1.21 -14.50
N LEU A 48 9.35 1.64 -15.58
CA LEU A 48 9.58 0.79 -16.76
C LEU A 48 10.65 -0.30 -16.54
N SER A 49 11.53 -0.10 -15.55
CA SER A 49 12.64 -1.02 -15.25
C SER A 49 12.35 -1.94 -14.07
N LEU A 50 11.31 -1.66 -13.31
CA LEU A 50 10.92 -2.40 -12.12
C LEU A 50 9.80 -3.38 -12.42
N ASN A 51 9.92 -4.58 -11.86
CA ASN A 51 8.80 -5.48 -11.78
C ASN A 51 7.98 -5.15 -10.52
N ILE A 52 6.93 -4.33 -10.67
CA ILE A 52 6.07 -3.89 -9.55
C ILE A 52 5.51 -5.09 -8.76
N ARG A 53 5.25 -6.23 -9.42
CA ARG A 53 4.72 -7.43 -8.75
C ARG A 53 5.75 -8.16 -7.89
N LYS A 54 7.03 -8.03 -8.24
CA LYS A 54 8.17 -8.68 -7.58
C LYS A 54 9.17 -7.64 -7.10
N ILE A 55 8.68 -6.50 -6.64
CA ILE A 55 9.52 -5.34 -6.32
C ILE A 55 10.55 -5.66 -5.21
N HIS A 56 10.20 -6.58 -4.30
CA HIS A 56 11.11 -7.06 -3.26
C HIS A 56 12.33 -7.80 -3.83
N GLU A 57 12.18 -8.55 -4.93
CA GLU A 57 13.30 -9.21 -5.61
C GLU A 57 14.23 -8.17 -6.26
N ASP A 58 13.67 -7.11 -6.86
CA ASP A 58 14.45 -6.02 -7.45
C ASP A 58 15.15 -5.18 -6.38
N TYR A 59 14.51 -4.95 -5.23
CA TYR A 59 15.13 -4.29 -4.08
C TYR A 59 16.28 -5.11 -3.51
N GLU A 60 16.15 -6.44 -3.47
CA GLU A 60 17.26 -7.31 -3.06
C GLU A 60 18.46 -7.15 -4.03
N LYS A 61 18.21 -7.17 -5.35
CA LYS A 61 19.28 -6.94 -6.35
C LYS A 61 19.93 -5.57 -6.18
N PHE A 62 19.12 -4.52 -5.98
CA PHE A 62 19.63 -3.17 -5.79
C PHE A 62 20.41 -3.02 -4.48
N SER A 63 20.02 -3.71 -3.41
CA SER A 63 20.78 -3.70 -2.16
C SER A 63 22.21 -4.23 -2.35
N LYS A 64 22.40 -5.22 -3.22
CA LYS A 64 23.72 -5.79 -3.56
C LYS A 64 24.57 -4.84 -4.42
N ILE A 65 23.95 -3.95 -5.20
CA ILE A 65 24.64 -3.03 -6.12
C ILE A 65 24.94 -1.67 -5.47
N TYR A 66 23.96 -1.12 -4.75
CA TYR A 66 23.99 0.25 -4.22
C TYR A 66 24.21 0.30 -2.70
N GLY A 67 24.11 -0.83 -2.01
CA GLY A 67 24.22 -0.95 -0.55
C GLY A 67 22.87 -0.88 0.16
N SER A 68 22.91 -0.79 1.50
CA SER A 68 21.72 -0.90 2.36
C SER A 68 20.73 0.26 2.29
N ILE A 69 21.12 1.38 1.67
CA ILE A 69 20.28 2.57 1.46
C ILE A 69 20.40 2.98 0.00
N PHE A 70 19.28 2.98 -0.71
CA PHE A 70 19.23 3.40 -2.10
C PHE A 70 17.91 4.09 -2.45
N THR A 71 17.90 4.85 -3.54
CA THR A 71 16.71 5.58 -3.97
C THR A 71 16.10 4.95 -5.21
N VAL A 72 14.79 4.70 -5.16
CA VAL A 72 13.97 4.24 -6.28
C VAL A 72 12.95 5.30 -6.63
N TRP A 73 12.76 5.58 -7.90
CA TRP A 73 11.82 6.60 -8.37
C TRP A 73 10.54 5.94 -8.86
N LEU A 74 9.43 6.16 -8.15
CA LEU A 74 8.08 5.79 -8.57
C LEU A 74 7.24 7.06 -8.73
N PRO A 75 7.30 7.68 -9.91
CA PRO A 75 7.29 9.13 -10.19
C PRO A 75 7.96 10.10 -9.19
N ARG A 76 8.01 9.78 -7.90
CA ARG A 76 8.67 10.49 -6.81
C ARG A 76 9.80 9.63 -6.22
N PRO A 77 10.78 10.24 -5.53
CA PRO A 77 11.87 9.49 -4.90
C PRO A 77 11.38 8.76 -3.64
N TYR A 78 11.67 7.46 -3.58
CA TYR A 78 11.48 6.60 -2.41
C TYR A 78 12.86 6.11 -1.95
N VAL A 79 13.23 6.44 -0.72
CA VAL A 79 14.45 5.92 -0.10
C VAL A 79 14.12 4.56 0.52
N VAL A 80 14.78 3.52 0.03
CA VAL A 80 14.61 2.14 0.48
C VAL A 80 15.73 1.81 1.46
N ILE A 81 15.36 1.27 2.62
CA ILE A 81 16.28 0.80 3.66
C ILE A 81 16.12 -0.71 3.76
N THR A 82 17.20 -1.46 3.60
CA THR A 82 17.17 -2.94 3.61
C THR A 82 17.87 -3.57 4.80
N ASP A 83 18.66 -2.81 5.55
CA ASP A 83 19.39 -3.30 6.73
C ASP A 83 18.56 -3.19 8.00
N TYR A 84 18.64 -4.20 8.86
CA TYR A 84 17.86 -4.27 10.10
C TYR A 84 18.19 -3.15 11.08
N GLU A 85 19.46 -2.84 11.31
CA GLU A 85 19.86 -1.80 12.27
C GLU A 85 19.43 -0.42 11.77
N LEU A 86 19.52 -0.17 10.47
CA LEU A 86 19.02 1.06 9.86
C LEU A 86 17.49 1.18 9.91
N VAL A 87 16.75 0.09 9.67
CA VAL A 87 15.28 0.06 9.82
C VAL A 87 14.90 0.35 11.28
N LYS A 88 15.60 -0.25 12.23
CA LYS A 88 15.39 -0.02 13.66
C LYS A 88 15.72 1.41 14.07
N GLU A 89 16.82 1.98 13.54
CA GLU A 89 17.14 3.39 13.78
C GLU A 89 16.06 4.32 13.25
N ALA A 90 15.63 4.11 12.00
CA ALA A 90 14.62 4.95 11.35
C ALA A 90 13.27 4.88 12.06
N PHE A 91 12.73 3.67 12.27
CA PHE A 91 11.35 3.51 12.74
C PHE A 91 11.20 3.45 14.27
N ALA A 92 12.24 3.04 15.02
CA ALA A 92 12.15 2.94 16.48
C ALA A 92 12.85 4.09 17.22
N LYS A 93 14.02 4.56 16.75
CA LYS A 93 14.76 5.66 17.42
C LYS A 93 14.36 7.03 16.89
N LYS A 94 14.14 7.15 15.58
CA LYS A 94 13.75 8.38 14.87
C LYS A 94 12.30 8.33 14.36
N GLY A 95 11.44 7.59 15.06
CA GLY A 95 10.09 7.28 14.59
C GLY A 95 9.25 8.50 14.20
N ASP A 96 9.42 9.63 14.89
CA ASP A 96 8.71 10.88 14.57
C ASP A 96 9.11 11.46 13.20
N ASP A 97 10.38 11.34 12.79
CA ASP A 97 10.87 11.80 11.48
C ASP A 97 10.32 10.95 10.33
N PHE A 98 10.04 9.67 10.60
CA PHE A 98 9.57 8.68 9.62
C PHE A 98 8.08 8.33 9.79
N ALA A 99 7.33 9.08 10.59
CA ALA A 99 5.90 8.85 10.83
C ALA A 99 5.00 9.31 9.68
N GLY A 100 5.53 9.97 8.64
CA GLY A 100 4.75 10.45 7.49
C GLY A 100 4.16 9.31 6.65
N ARG A 101 3.10 9.61 5.86
CA ARG A 101 2.52 8.70 4.86
C ARG A 101 2.69 9.32 3.47
N SER A 102 2.71 8.51 2.41
CA SER A 102 2.90 9.05 1.05
C SER A 102 1.74 9.95 0.63
N GLY A 103 0.51 9.62 1.04
CA GLY A 103 -0.68 10.46 0.83
C GLY A 103 -1.04 10.65 -0.65
N ILE A 104 -0.61 9.73 -1.51
CA ILE A 104 -0.77 9.79 -2.97
C ILE A 104 -1.29 8.44 -3.45
N PHE A 105 -1.99 8.42 -4.58
CA PHE A 105 -2.41 7.21 -5.26
C PHE A 105 -1.27 6.16 -5.33
N PRO A 106 -1.53 4.87 -4.99
CA PRO A 106 -2.84 4.29 -4.68
C PRO A 106 -3.27 4.40 -3.21
N ASP A 107 -2.44 4.94 -2.32
CA ASP A 107 -2.70 4.98 -0.87
C ASP A 107 -4.00 5.72 -0.51
N THR A 108 -4.42 6.68 -1.33
CA THR A 108 -5.66 7.43 -1.14
C THR A 108 -6.91 6.73 -1.67
N LEU A 109 -6.80 5.60 -2.38
CA LEU A 109 -7.96 4.89 -2.95
C LEU A 109 -8.95 4.40 -1.89
N LEU A 110 -8.45 4.07 -0.70
CA LEU A 110 -9.25 3.55 0.40
C LEU A 110 -9.69 4.66 1.37
N GLN A 111 -9.39 5.92 1.07
CA GLN A 111 -9.82 7.06 1.87
C GLN A 111 -11.10 7.66 1.28
N ASN A 112 -12.21 7.50 2.00
CA ASN A 112 -13.50 8.11 1.63
C ASN A 112 -13.53 9.63 1.91
N VAL A 113 -12.64 10.12 2.78
CA VAL A 113 -12.56 11.51 3.20
C VAL A 113 -11.10 11.92 3.23
N GLU A 114 -10.82 13.17 2.85
CA GLU A 114 -9.48 13.75 2.92
C GLU A 114 -8.91 13.60 4.33
N ASN A 115 -7.69 13.05 4.41
CA ASN A 115 -6.99 12.81 5.68
C ASN A 115 -7.79 11.98 6.71
N GLY A 116 -8.75 11.16 6.28
CA GLY A 116 -9.58 10.32 7.15
C GLY A 116 -8.99 8.95 7.45
N GLY A 117 -9.48 8.32 8.52
CA GLY A 117 -9.13 6.96 8.94
C GLY A 117 -7.85 6.87 9.77
N VAL A 118 -7.38 5.65 10.02
CA VAL A 118 -6.17 5.38 10.84
C VAL A 118 -4.95 4.98 10.00
N ILE A 119 -5.17 4.39 8.83
CA ILE A 119 -4.11 3.79 8.01
C ILE A 119 -3.34 4.86 7.21
N PHE A 120 -4.07 5.79 6.56
CA PHE A 120 -3.52 6.73 5.59
C PHE A 120 -3.58 8.21 6.02
N SER A 121 -4.20 8.51 7.17
CA SER A 121 -4.23 9.87 7.72
C SER A 121 -2.88 10.27 8.32
N GLN A 122 -2.66 11.58 8.49
CA GLN A 122 -1.41 12.17 8.96
C GLN A 122 -1.63 13.26 10.00
N GLY A 123 -0.53 13.63 10.68
CA GLY A 123 -0.49 14.72 11.63
C GLY A 123 -1.35 14.48 12.86
N GLU A 124 -1.93 15.55 13.40
CA GLU A 124 -2.73 15.48 14.62
C GLU A 124 -4.03 14.68 14.44
N ASN A 125 -4.64 14.76 13.26
CA ASN A 125 -5.85 14.00 12.94
C ASN A 125 -5.61 12.48 13.06
N TRP A 126 -4.47 12.01 12.57
CA TRP A 126 -4.07 10.62 12.72
C TRP A 126 -3.88 10.21 14.18
N LYS A 127 -3.22 11.06 14.99
CA LYS A 127 -2.98 10.75 16.41
C LYS A 127 -4.29 10.60 17.17
N GLU A 128 -5.23 11.52 16.98
CA GLU A 128 -6.52 11.49 17.67
C GLU A 128 -7.37 10.30 17.21
N GLN A 129 -7.48 10.05 15.90
CA GLN A 129 -8.20 8.88 15.39
C GLN A 129 -7.59 7.56 15.87
N ARG A 130 -6.25 7.43 15.82
CA ARG A 130 -5.57 6.23 16.32
C ARG A 130 -5.80 6.03 17.82
N ARG A 131 -5.71 7.08 18.63
CA ARG A 131 -5.95 6.99 20.08
C ARG A 131 -7.38 6.55 20.36
N ALA A 132 -8.36 7.19 19.72
CA ALA A 132 -9.77 6.85 19.88
C ALA A 132 -10.05 5.40 19.43
N SER A 133 -9.59 4.99 18.25
CA SER A 133 -9.79 3.62 17.76
C SER A 133 -9.15 2.56 18.66
N LEU A 134 -7.94 2.81 19.17
CA LEU A 134 -7.30 1.88 20.11
C LEU A 134 -8.05 1.78 21.43
N HIS A 135 -8.58 2.89 21.95
CA HIS A 135 -9.40 2.88 23.15
C HIS A 135 -10.67 2.05 22.93
N ILE A 136 -11.40 2.34 21.85
CA ILE A 136 -12.62 1.63 21.46
C ILE A 136 -12.34 0.12 21.32
N LEU A 137 -11.28 -0.28 20.61
CA LEU A 137 -10.93 -1.70 20.46
C LEU A 137 -10.64 -2.38 21.81
N ARG A 138 -9.98 -1.70 22.77
CA ARG A 138 -9.75 -2.23 24.12
C ARG A 138 -11.04 -2.35 24.92
N ASP A 139 -12.00 -1.45 24.73
CA ASP A 139 -13.32 -1.52 25.36
C ASP A 139 -14.12 -2.71 24.81
N PHE A 140 -14.05 -2.96 23.50
CA PHE A 140 -14.61 -4.14 22.83
C PHE A 140 -13.83 -5.45 23.07
N GLY A 141 -12.84 -5.45 23.95
CA GLY A 141 -12.20 -6.68 24.42
C GLY A 141 -10.84 -7.01 23.78
N MET A 142 -10.29 -6.17 22.90
CA MET A 142 -8.94 -6.40 22.35
C MET A 142 -7.91 -6.55 23.48
N GLY A 143 -7.26 -7.72 23.52
CA GLY A 143 -6.28 -8.08 24.57
C GLY A 143 -6.90 -8.49 25.91
N LYS A 144 -8.20 -8.82 25.95
CA LYS A 144 -8.95 -9.30 27.12
C LYS A 144 -9.68 -10.62 26.77
N ASN A 145 -10.14 -11.33 27.80
CA ASN A 145 -10.87 -12.60 27.66
C ASN A 145 -12.13 -12.50 26.78
N LEU A 146 -12.76 -11.32 26.70
CA LEU A 146 -13.92 -11.11 25.84
C LEU A 146 -13.61 -11.38 24.35
N MET A 147 -12.44 -10.94 23.87
CA MET A 147 -12.03 -11.22 22.49
C MET A 147 -11.70 -12.70 22.28
N GLU A 148 -11.09 -13.34 23.29
CA GLU A 148 -10.82 -14.78 23.24
C GLU A 148 -12.13 -15.58 23.09
N GLU A 149 -13.16 -15.23 23.84
CA GLU A 149 -14.49 -15.86 23.73
C GLU A 149 -15.07 -15.68 22.32
N GLN A 150 -14.98 -14.48 21.74
CA GLN A 150 -15.43 -14.23 20.35
C GLN A 150 -14.66 -15.09 19.34
N VAL A 151 -13.34 -15.22 19.51
CA VAL A 151 -12.50 -16.07 18.66
C VAL A 151 -12.92 -17.55 18.79
N LEU A 152 -13.15 -18.03 20.01
CA LEU A 152 -13.58 -19.41 20.27
C LEU A 152 -14.95 -19.72 19.66
N LEU A 153 -15.92 -18.81 19.80
CA LEU A 153 -17.24 -18.97 19.18
C LEU A 153 -17.14 -19.03 17.66
N SER A 154 -16.40 -18.11 17.05
CA SER A 154 -16.17 -18.14 15.60
C SER A 154 -15.38 -19.38 15.15
N ALA A 155 -14.51 -19.94 16.00
CA ALA A 155 -13.76 -21.15 15.68
C ALA A 155 -14.67 -22.39 15.71
N GLN A 156 -15.64 -22.44 16.63
CA GLN A 156 -16.67 -23.47 16.64
C GLN A 156 -17.52 -23.41 15.36
N ASP A 157 -17.98 -22.21 14.96
CA ASP A 157 -18.72 -22.00 13.71
C ASP A 157 -17.91 -22.52 12.50
N PHE A 158 -16.62 -22.21 12.46
CA PHE A 158 -15.69 -22.67 11.43
C PHE A 158 -15.55 -24.20 11.39
N LEU A 159 -15.35 -24.85 12.54
CA LEU A 159 -15.20 -26.31 12.62
C LEU A 159 -16.49 -27.05 12.25
N ASN A 160 -17.66 -26.49 12.64
CA ASN A 160 -18.96 -27.02 12.25
C ASN A 160 -19.14 -26.93 10.73
N ASN A 161 -18.79 -25.80 10.12
CA ASN A 161 -18.81 -25.65 8.67
C ASN A 161 -17.89 -26.68 7.99
N LEU A 162 -16.65 -26.85 8.46
CA LEU A 162 -15.74 -27.86 7.89
C LEU A 162 -16.28 -29.28 8.00
N SER A 163 -16.94 -29.60 9.11
CA SER A 163 -17.51 -30.93 9.36
C SER A 163 -18.74 -31.22 8.48
N SER A 164 -19.41 -30.17 7.97
CA SER A 164 -20.54 -30.30 7.05
C SER A 164 -20.14 -30.53 5.59
N ILE A 165 -18.85 -30.42 5.25
CA ILE A 165 -18.38 -30.60 3.88
C ILE A 165 -18.18 -32.09 3.59
N GLU A 166 -18.96 -32.64 2.66
CA GLU A 166 -18.96 -34.06 2.34
C GLU A 166 -17.71 -34.51 1.55
N ASN A 167 -17.17 -33.65 0.67
CA ASN A 167 -16.02 -33.98 -0.18
C ASN A 167 -14.74 -33.31 0.32
N ILE A 168 -13.98 -34.04 1.13
CA ILE A 168 -12.75 -33.55 1.77
C ILE A 168 -11.58 -33.40 0.79
N ASP A 169 -11.61 -34.17 -0.31
CA ASP A 169 -10.47 -34.29 -1.24
C ASP A 169 -10.29 -33.03 -2.13
N GLU A 170 -11.30 -32.15 -2.22
CA GLU A 170 -11.27 -30.93 -3.04
C GLU A 170 -11.63 -29.64 -2.26
N ILE A 171 -11.41 -29.62 -0.94
CA ILE A 171 -11.78 -28.44 -0.13
C ILE A 171 -10.87 -27.24 -0.41
N ASN A 172 -11.49 -26.14 -0.84
CA ASN A 172 -10.84 -24.83 -0.88
C ASN A 172 -10.98 -24.10 0.47
N LEU A 173 -9.95 -24.17 1.31
CA LEU A 173 -9.93 -23.54 2.64
C LEU A 173 -9.84 -22.00 2.61
N ARG A 174 -9.60 -21.39 1.46
CA ARG A 174 -9.47 -19.92 1.35
C ARG A 174 -10.71 -19.21 1.88
N TRP A 175 -11.90 -19.63 1.46
CA TRP A 175 -13.15 -18.96 1.83
C TRP A 175 -13.54 -19.23 3.28
N PRO A 176 -13.53 -20.49 3.78
CA PRO A 176 -13.85 -20.75 5.17
C PRO A 176 -12.96 -19.97 6.16
N ILE A 177 -11.65 -19.86 5.88
CA ILE A 177 -10.73 -19.10 6.73
C ILE A 177 -11.02 -17.60 6.67
N GLN A 178 -11.32 -17.06 5.50
CA GLN A 178 -11.64 -15.64 5.36
C GLN A 178 -12.93 -15.25 6.08
N VAL A 179 -13.98 -16.09 5.98
CA VAL A 179 -15.25 -15.88 6.70
C VAL A 179 -15.02 -15.96 8.21
N PHE A 180 -14.22 -16.93 8.68
CA PHE A 180 -13.85 -17.05 10.09
C PHE A 180 -13.21 -15.77 10.64
N ILE A 181 -12.17 -15.25 9.96
CA ILE A 181 -11.46 -14.04 10.37
C ILE A 181 -12.38 -12.80 10.29
N ALA A 182 -13.16 -12.69 9.21
CA ALA A 182 -14.08 -11.57 9.05
C ALA A 182 -15.16 -11.55 10.14
N ASN A 183 -15.67 -12.72 10.53
CA ASN A 183 -16.69 -12.84 11.58
C ASN A 183 -16.18 -12.41 12.96
N ILE A 184 -14.91 -12.62 13.29
CA ILE A 184 -14.33 -12.10 14.54
C ILE A 184 -14.44 -10.57 14.57
N ILE A 185 -14.04 -9.91 13.47
CA ILE A 185 -14.11 -8.46 13.36
C ILE A 185 -15.55 -7.96 13.30
N ASN A 186 -16.44 -8.62 12.54
CA ASN A 186 -17.83 -8.20 12.41
C ASN A 186 -18.64 -8.39 13.71
N LYS A 187 -18.44 -9.50 14.44
CA LYS A 187 -19.06 -9.69 15.75
C LYS A 187 -18.59 -8.61 16.72
N THR A 188 -17.30 -8.27 16.69
CA THR A 188 -16.72 -7.25 17.57
C THR A 188 -17.22 -5.84 17.23
N LEU A 189 -17.24 -5.44 15.96
CA LEU A 189 -17.51 -4.06 15.55
C LEU A 189 -18.98 -3.78 15.25
N TYR A 190 -19.70 -4.75 14.68
CA TYR A 190 -21.06 -4.59 14.18
C TYR A 190 -22.08 -5.47 14.90
N GLY A 191 -21.63 -6.40 15.75
CA GLY A 191 -22.50 -7.29 16.50
C GLY A 191 -23.15 -8.40 15.67
N PHE A 192 -22.68 -8.67 14.45
CA PHE A 192 -23.21 -9.74 13.60
C PHE A 192 -22.11 -10.58 12.95
N SER A 193 -22.44 -11.78 12.52
CA SER A 193 -21.58 -12.66 11.72
C SER A 193 -22.28 -13.09 10.44
N TYR A 194 -21.50 -13.38 9.41
CA TYR A 194 -21.95 -14.04 8.20
C TYR A 194 -22.04 -15.54 8.42
N GLU A 195 -23.11 -16.15 7.90
CA GLU A 195 -23.19 -17.60 7.74
C GLU A 195 -22.30 -18.02 6.57
N TYR A 196 -21.78 -19.24 6.60
CA TYR A 196 -20.81 -19.72 5.60
C TYR A 196 -21.44 -19.89 4.21
N ASP A 197 -22.72 -20.23 4.16
CA ASP A 197 -23.57 -20.34 2.97
C ASP A 197 -24.13 -18.99 2.51
N ASN A 198 -24.14 -17.96 3.37
CA ASN A 198 -24.68 -16.63 3.07
C ASN A 198 -23.63 -15.52 3.34
N CYS A 199 -22.47 -15.64 2.69
CA CYS A 199 -21.37 -14.68 2.82
C CYS A 199 -21.10 -13.86 1.54
N ASP A 200 -21.98 -13.91 0.54
CA ASP A 200 -21.78 -13.29 -0.78
C ASP A 200 -21.35 -11.82 -0.72
N ARG A 201 -21.95 -11.03 0.19
CA ARG A 201 -21.58 -9.62 0.37
C ARG A 201 -20.12 -9.45 0.78
N LEU A 202 -19.64 -10.27 1.70
CA LEU A 202 -18.23 -10.27 2.11
C LEU A 202 -17.35 -10.76 0.95
N MET A 203 -17.77 -11.82 0.26
CA MET A 203 -17.03 -12.39 -0.86
C MET A 203 -16.88 -11.41 -2.02
N GLN A 204 -17.92 -10.64 -2.34
CA GLN A 204 -17.88 -9.59 -3.37
C GLN A 204 -16.82 -8.54 -3.07
N VAL A 205 -16.70 -8.10 -1.80
CA VAL A 205 -15.66 -7.14 -1.40
C VAL A 205 -14.27 -7.75 -1.56
N VAL A 206 -14.07 -8.99 -1.09
CA VAL A 206 -12.78 -9.69 -1.24
C VAL A 206 -12.42 -9.90 -2.72
N GLN A 207 -13.39 -10.28 -3.55
CA GLN A 207 -13.20 -10.45 -4.98
C GLN A 207 -12.86 -9.12 -5.66
N ALA A 208 -13.54 -8.02 -5.30
CA ALA A 208 -13.21 -6.69 -5.81
C ALA A 208 -11.79 -6.24 -5.43
N PHE A 209 -11.32 -6.56 -4.22
CA PHE A 209 -9.92 -6.35 -3.85
C PHE A 209 -8.97 -7.20 -4.69
N ASN A 210 -9.25 -8.50 -4.85
CA ASN A 210 -8.43 -9.39 -5.66
C ASN A 210 -8.36 -8.93 -7.12
N THR A 211 -9.49 -8.51 -7.72
CA THR A 211 -9.51 -8.00 -9.09
C THR A 211 -8.75 -6.69 -9.22
N LEU A 212 -8.74 -5.83 -8.20
CA LEU A 212 -7.91 -4.62 -8.20
C LEU A 212 -6.41 -4.95 -8.19
N PHE A 213 -6.00 -5.92 -7.37
CA PHE A 213 -4.62 -6.42 -7.37
C PHE A 213 -4.26 -7.16 -8.67
N ASP A 214 -5.20 -7.92 -9.23
CA ASP A 214 -5.03 -8.65 -10.48
C ASP A 214 -5.13 -7.74 -11.72
N ALA A 215 -5.85 -6.62 -11.69
CA ALA A 215 -5.90 -5.64 -12.77
C ALA A 215 -4.63 -4.79 -12.82
N SER A 216 -3.84 -4.78 -11.74
CA SER A 216 -2.44 -4.35 -11.75
C SER A 216 -1.50 -5.39 -12.40
N LYS A 217 -2.03 -6.46 -13.02
CA LYS A 217 -1.28 -7.34 -13.92
C LYS A 217 -0.91 -6.63 -15.21
#